data_AF-A0A0B2W1L8-F1
#
_entry.id   AF-A0A0B2W1L8-F1
#
_cell.length_a   1.000
_cell.length_b   1.000
_cell.length_c   1.000
_cell.angle_alpha   90.00
_cell.angle_beta   90.00
_cell.angle_gamma   90.00
#
_symmetry.space_group_name_H-M   'P 1'
#
loop_
_entity.id
_entity.type
_entity.pdbx_description
1 polymer ?
#
loop_
_entity_poly.entity_id
_entity_poly.type
_entity_poly.pdbx_seq_one_letter_code
_entity_poly.pdbx_strand_id
1 'polypeptide(L)'
;MGSPYRSEQMQLCQLIAHKDAAFACIAQLGKRGCVQFKDEKRITFERVLWRACRWTAFVRDAEIEDVIQDPLTLLSALAKRLPLWQNQVYQQKAIYHTLNMCTYDPSGVFLIMECWMPKSHHKNVQEALDKAVVCVALFVKERAAKKSS
;
A
#
# COMPACT_ATOMS: atom_id res chain seq x y z
N MET A 1 -30.17 -17.82 4.67
CA MET A 1 -29.07 -18.78 4.49
C MET A 1 -28.51 -18.61 3.08
N GLY A 2 -27.44 -17.82 2.92
CA GLY A 2 -26.72 -17.66 1.64
C GLY A 2 -25.50 -18.59 1.62
N SER A 3 -25.24 -19.28 0.51
CA SER A 3 -24.24 -20.35 0.45
C SER A 3 -22.79 -19.83 0.45
N PRO A 4 -21.80 -20.63 0.92
CA PRO A 4 -20.44 -20.16 1.19
C PRO A 4 -19.48 -20.13 -0.02
N TYR A 5 -19.92 -20.45 -1.24
CA TYR A 5 -19.05 -20.55 -2.42
C TYR A 5 -19.74 -20.13 -3.73
N ARG A 6 -20.33 -18.93 -3.78
CA ARG A 6 -20.74 -18.36 -5.07
C ARG A 6 -19.82 -17.21 -5.43
N SER A 7 -19.16 -17.32 -6.58
CA SER A 7 -18.56 -16.19 -7.27
C SER A 7 -19.64 -15.14 -7.51
N GLU A 8 -19.63 -14.09 -6.70
CA GLU A 8 -20.40 -12.88 -7.00
C GLU A 8 -20.04 -12.40 -8.40
N GLN A 9 -20.97 -11.73 -9.08
CA GLN A 9 -20.67 -11.17 -10.40
C GLN A 9 -19.53 -10.16 -10.26
N MET A 10 -18.39 -10.54 -10.83
CA MET A 10 -17.20 -9.71 -10.92
C MET A 10 -17.36 -8.74 -12.08
N GLN A 11 -16.89 -7.51 -11.90
CA GLN A 11 -16.73 -6.51 -12.94
C GLN A 11 -15.25 -6.13 -13.01
N LEU A 12 -14.76 -5.96 -14.24
CA LEU A 12 -13.46 -5.36 -14.49
C LEU A 12 -13.61 -3.85 -14.38
N CYS A 13 -12.82 -3.24 -13.51
CA CYS A 13 -12.80 -1.80 -13.31
C CYS A 13 -11.39 -1.27 -13.58
N GLN A 14 -11.34 -0.10 -14.20
CA GLN A 14 -10.11 0.67 -14.33
C GLN A 14 -10.11 1.75 -13.26
N LEU A 15 -9.04 1.78 -12.47
CA LEU A 15 -8.84 2.76 -11.42
C LEU A 15 -7.72 3.69 -11.87
N ILE A 16 -8.02 4.99 -11.88
CA ILE A 16 -7.10 6.04 -12.29
C ILE A 16 -6.78 6.86 -11.04
N ALA A 17 -5.51 6.87 -10.65
CA ALA A 17 -5.05 7.58 -9.46
C ALA A 17 -3.82 8.44 -9.78
N HIS A 18 -3.69 9.57 -9.10
CA HIS A 18 -2.47 10.38 -9.18
C HIS A 18 -1.27 9.60 -8.62
N LYS A 19 -0.09 9.73 -9.23
CA LYS A 19 1.11 8.98 -8.81
C LYS A 19 1.47 9.12 -7.33
N ASP A 20 1.24 10.31 -6.77
CA ASP A 20 1.53 10.59 -5.36
C ASP A 20 0.48 9.99 -4.40
N ALA A 21 -0.71 9.68 -4.92
CA ALA A 21 -1.80 9.05 -4.16
C ALA A 21 -1.88 7.53 -4.35
N ALA A 22 -1.23 6.99 -5.40
CA ALA A 22 -1.34 5.59 -5.79
C ALA A 22 -0.98 4.62 -4.66
N PHE A 23 0.07 4.93 -3.88
CA PHE A 23 0.46 4.12 -2.72
C PHE A 23 -0.65 4.04 -1.67
N ALA A 24 -1.24 5.17 -1.30
CA ALA A 24 -2.31 5.23 -0.30
C ALA A 24 -3.57 4.52 -0.79
N CYS A 25 -3.92 4.68 -2.08
CA CYS A 25 -5.07 4.02 -2.69
C CYS A 25 -4.94 2.49 -2.61
N ILE A 26 -3.81 1.94 -3.06
CA ILE A 26 -3.56 0.49 -3.03
C ILE A 26 -3.51 -0.03 -1.59
N ALA A 27 -2.91 0.73 -0.66
CA ALA A 27 -2.88 0.35 0.75
C ALA A 27 -4.28 0.26 1.37
N GLN A 28 -5.17 1.22 1.09
CA GLN A 28 -6.55 1.21 1.61
C GLN A 28 -7.39 0.11 0.97
N LEU A 29 -7.20 -0.13 -0.33
CA LEU A 29 -7.86 -1.23 -1.05
C LEU A 29 -7.41 -2.60 -0.52
N GLY A 30 -6.11 -2.77 -0.26
CA GLY A 30 -5.55 -3.99 0.33
C GLY A 30 -6.06 -4.27 1.73
N LYS A 31 -6.27 -3.23 2.56
CA LYS A 31 -6.87 -3.38 3.90
C LYS A 31 -8.32 -3.86 3.86
N ARG A 32 -9.10 -3.44 2.86
CA ARG A 32 -10.49 -3.89 2.70
C ARG A 32 -10.63 -5.23 1.99
N GLY A 33 -9.64 -5.63 1.19
CA GLY A 33 -9.65 -6.90 0.46
C GLY A 33 -10.75 -7.01 -0.59
N CYS A 34 -11.26 -5.89 -1.11
CA CYS A 34 -12.42 -5.85 -2.01
C CYS A 34 -12.08 -5.92 -3.50
N VAL A 35 -10.80 -5.91 -3.85
CA VAL A 35 -10.32 -5.85 -5.24
C VAL A 35 -9.18 -6.83 -5.46
N GLN A 36 -9.16 -7.44 -6.64
CA GLN A 36 -8.06 -8.27 -7.12
C GLN A 36 -7.43 -7.58 -8.32
N PHE A 37 -6.15 -7.23 -8.23
CA PHE A 37 -5.44 -6.62 -9.34
C PHE A 37 -5.18 -7.64 -10.45
N LYS A 38 -5.20 -7.18 -11.69
CA LYS A 38 -4.87 -8.00 -12.84
C LYS A 38 -3.36 -8.07 -12.99
N ASP A 39 -2.80 -9.27 -12.94
CA ASP A 39 -1.36 -9.50 -13.11
C ASP A 39 -0.96 -9.39 -14.59
N GLU A 40 -0.74 -8.16 -15.07
CA GLU A 40 -0.01 -7.96 -16.32
C GLU A 40 1.49 -7.89 -16.02
N LYS A 41 2.19 -9.01 -16.21
CA LYS A 41 3.63 -9.13 -15.96
C LYS A 41 4.43 -8.11 -16.76
N ARG A 42 4.81 -6.99 -16.14
CA ARG A 42 5.87 -6.10 -16.63
C ARG A 42 7.08 -6.18 -15.70
N ILE A 43 8.15 -6.81 -16.20
CA ILE A 43 9.44 -7.02 -15.52
C ILE A 43 10.24 -5.69 -15.40
N THR A 44 9.74 -4.59 -15.94
CA THR A 44 10.48 -3.34 -16.08
C THR A 44 10.74 -2.60 -14.75
N PHE A 45 9.95 -2.82 -13.70
CA PHE A 45 10.01 -1.99 -12.49
C PHE A 45 10.89 -2.52 -11.35
N GLU A 46 11.28 -3.80 -11.33
CA GLU A 46 12.21 -4.32 -10.29
C GLU A 46 13.53 -3.54 -10.26
N ARG A 47 13.98 -3.05 -11.42
CA ARG A 47 15.16 -2.19 -11.56
C ARG A 47 14.91 -0.72 -11.17
N VAL A 48 13.67 -0.25 -11.25
CA VAL A 48 13.29 1.14 -10.91
C VAL A 48 13.04 1.27 -9.40
N LEU A 49 12.45 0.26 -8.76
CA LEU A 49 12.33 0.18 -7.29
C LEU A 49 13.70 0.21 -6.61
N TRP A 50 14.67 -0.56 -7.11
CA TRP A 50 16.04 -0.50 -6.59
C TRP A 50 16.66 0.90 -6.71
N ARG A 51 16.27 1.69 -7.72
CA ARG A 51 16.77 3.06 -7.93
C ARG A 51 16.00 4.12 -7.12
N ALA A 52 14.68 4.01 -7.03
CA ALA A 52 13.82 4.91 -6.28
C ALA A 52 14.00 4.74 -4.76
N CYS A 53 14.11 3.49 -4.30
CA CYS A 53 14.34 3.16 -2.90
C CYS A 53 15.82 3.27 -2.47
N ARG A 54 16.77 3.52 -3.39
CA ARG A 54 18.18 3.77 -3.03
C ARG A 54 18.37 5.00 -2.13
N TRP A 55 17.38 5.89 -2.09
CA TRP A 55 17.38 7.08 -1.23
C TRP A 55 16.02 7.40 -0.56
N THR A 56 14.98 6.60 -0.79
CA THR A 56 13.72 6.62 0.00
C THR A 56 13.63 5.38 0.88
N ALA A 57 14.69 5.11 1.64
CA ALA A 57 14.64 4.14 2.71
C ALA A 57 13.85 4.76 3.87
N PHE A 58 12.59 4.37 4.03
CA PHE A 58 11.85 4.66 5.26
C PHE A 58 12.48 3.84 6.38
N VAL A 59 13.41 4.43 7.13
CA VAL A 59 13.78 3.90 8.44
C VAL A 59 12.59 4.20 9.35
N ARG A 60 11.83 3.17 9.70
CA ARG A 60 10.92 3.28 10.84
C ARG A 60 11.74 2.96 12.07
N ASP A 61 12.12 4.01 12.79
CA ASP A 61 12.63 3.84 14.14
C ASP A 61 11.46 3.44 15.03
N ALA A 62 11.59 2.29 15.68
CA ALA A 62 10.73 1.90 16.78
C ALA A 62 11.60 2.03 18.03
N GLU A 63 11.47 3.17 18.74
CA GLU A 63 12.18 3.36 19.99
C GLU A 63 11.81 2.23 20.97
N ILE A 64 12.84 1.61 21.54
CA ILE A 64 12.67 0.62 22.60
C ILE A 64 12.53 1.43 23.89
N GLU A 65 11.30 1.72 24.29
CA GLU A 65 11.00 2.43 25.54
C GLU A 65 11.40 1.62 26.79
N ASP A 66 11.59 0.31 26.64
CA ASP A 66 11.94 -0.59 27.74
C ASP A 66 13.41 -0.40 28.17
N VAL A 67 13.62 -0.05 29.45
CA VAL A 67 14.95 0.07 30.05
C VAL A 67 15.68 -1.28 29.95
N ILE A 68 16.73 -1.33 29.12
CA ILE A 68 17.49 -2.55 28.83
C ILE A 68 18.33 -2.90 30.06
N GLN A 69 17.87 -3.87 30.86
CA GLN A 69 18.62 -4.40 31.98
C GLN A 69 19.46 -5.64 31.60
N ASP A 70 18.93 -6.56 30.77
CA ASP A 70 19.58 -7.84 30.45
C ASP A 70 19.50 -8.24 28.95
N PRO A 71 20.60 -8.78 28.34
CA PRO A 71 20.65 -9.19 26.94
C PRO A 71 19.66 -10.30 26.52
N LEU A 72 19.36 -11.25 27.42
CA LEU A 72 18.42 -12.34 27.14
C LEU A 72 16.98 -11.84 27.07
N THR A 73 16.64 -10.87 27.92
CA THR A 73 15.33 -10.21 27.96
C THR A 73 15.11 -9.40 26.68
N LEU A 74 16.15 -8.70 26.20
CA LEU A 74 16.14 -7.99 24.92
C LEU A 74 15.88 -8.93 23.73
N LEU A 75 16.60 -10.05 23.62
CA LEU A 75 16.40 -11.02 22.54
C LEU A 75 14.98 -11.58 22.56
N SER A 76 14.42 -11.87 23.74
CA SER A 76 13.05 -12.34 23.87
C SER A 76 12.02 -11.28 23.46
N ALA A 77 12.27 -9.99 23.76
CA ALA A 77 11.41 -8.88 23.37
C ALA A 77 11.45 -8.64 21.85
N LEU A 78 12.64 -8.70 21.24
CA LEU A 78 12.81 -8.59 19.80
C LEU A 78 12.14 -9.76 19.05
N ALA A 79 12.27 -10.99 19.56
CA ALA A 79 11.62 -12.16 18.98
C ALA A 79 10.09 -12.02 18.93
N LYS A 80 9.48 -11.40 19.96
CA LYS A 80 8.03 -11.10 19.98
C LYS A 80 7.64 -10.03 18.96
N ARG A 81 8.51 -9.06 18.66
CA ARG A 81 8.24 -7.95 17.71
C ARG A 81 8.52 -8.33 16.25
N LEU A 82 9.41 -9.28 16.00
CA LEU A 82 9.80 -9.74 14.67
C LEU A 82 8.63 -10.05 13.72
N PRO A 83 7.57 -10.79 14.11
CA PRO A 83 6.45 -11.06 13.20
C PRO A 83 5.67 -9.79 12.83
N LEU A 84 5.58 -8.79 13.72
CA LEU A 84 4.94 -7.51 13.41
C LEU A 84 5.72 -6.75 12.33
N TRP A 85 7.05 -6.70 12.46
CA TRP A 85 7.92 -6.06 11.47
C TRP A 85 7.91 -6.80 10.13
N GLN A 86 7.95 -8.14 10.16
CA GLN A 86 7.80 -8.96 8.96
C GLN A 86 6.49 -8.64 8.25
N ASN A 87 5.37 -8.59 8.97
CA ASN A 87 4.07 -8.22 8.40
C ASN A 87 4.08 -6.82 7.79
N GLN A 88 4.74 -5.84 8.42
CA GLN A 88 4.88 -4.50 7.85
C GLN A 88 5.69 -4.50 6.54
N VAL A 89 6.79 -5.25 6.49
CA VAL A 89 7.62 -5.39 5.28
C VAL A 89 6.83 -6.09 4.16
N TYR A 90 6.11 -7.18 4.49
CA TYR A 90 5.28 -7.89 3.52
C TYR A 90 4.18 -7.00 2.92
N GLN A 91 3.51 -6.18 3.74
CA GLN A 91 2.52 -5.22 3.27
C GLN A 91 3.11 -4.20 2.30
N GLN A 92 4.27 -3.61 2.64
CA GLN A 92 4.92 -2.66 1.74
C GLN A 92 5.34 -3.33 0.44
N LYS A 93 5.95 -4.52 0.51
CA LYS A 93 6.36 -5.28 -0.68
C LYS A 93 5.19 -5.59 -1.60
N ALA A 94 4.04 -5.96 -1.05
CA ALA A 94 2.82 -6.20 -1.80
C ALA A 94 2.32 -4.93 -2.51
N ILE A 95 2.28 -3.78 -1.83
CA ILE A 95 1.85 -2.50 -2.43
C ILE A 95 2.78 -2.11 -3.59
N TYR A 96 4.09 -2.20 -3.40
CA TYR A 96 5.05 -1.91 -4.46
C TYR A 96 4.96 -2.89 -5.63
N HIS A 97 4.71 -4.16 -5.35
CA HIS A 97 4.46 -5.14 -6.39
C HIS A 97 3.23 -4.75 -7.24
N THR A 98 2.13 -4.33 -6.60
CA THR A 98 0.95 -3.84 -7.31
C THR A 98 1.23 -2.57 -8.13
N LEU A 99 1.96 -1.61 -7.56
CA LEU A 99 2.36 -0.40 -8.29
C LEU A 99 3.16 -0.72 -9.56
N ASN A 100 3.97 -1.77 -9.53
CA ASN A 100 4.74 -2.21 -10.71
C ASN A 100 3.86 -2.77 -11.83
N MET A 101 2.66 -3.26 -11.50
CA MET A 101 1.69 -3.78 -12.47
C MET A 101 0.81 -2.69 -13.08
N CYS A 102 0.87 -1.47 -12.54
CA CYS A 102 0.11 -0.33 -13.05
C CYS A 102 0.79 0.28 -14.28
N THR A 103 -0.02 0.83 -15.19
CA THR A 103 0.46 1.56 -16.36
C THR A 103 0.41 3.06 -16.11
N TYR A 104 1.30 3.81 -16.76
CA TYR A 104 1.25 5.27 -16.74
C TYR A 104 0.44 5.78 -17.92
N ASP A 105 -0.35 6.82 -17.67
CA ASP A 105 -0.97 7.63 -18.70
C ASP A 105 0.12 8.37 -19.53
N PRO A 106 -0.11 8.79 -20.79
CA PRO A 106 0.92 9.45 -21.62
C PRO A 106 1.53 10.70 -20.98
N SER A 107 0.80 11.37 -20.08
CA SER A 107 1.30 12.51 -19.31
C SER A 107 2.25 12.13 -18.15
N GLY A 108 2.29 10.86 -17.73
CA GLY A 108 3.14 10.37 -16.63
C GLY A 108 2.72 10.82 -15.21
N VAL A 109 1.58 11.49 -15.09
CA VAL A 109 1.06 12.03 -13.81
C VAL A 109 0.10 11.05 -13.13
N PHE A 110 -0.68 10.32 -13.93
CA PHE A 110 -1.66 9.34 -13.46
C PHE A 110 -1.17 7.91 -13.70
N LEU A 111 -1.52 7.03 -12.77
CA LEU A 111 -1.42 5.59 -12.92
C LEU A 111 -2.81 5.02 -13.19
N ILE A 112 -2.87 4.13 -14.16
CA ILE A 112 -4.03 3.36 -14.55
C ILE A 112 -3.79 1.93 -14.09
N MET A 113 -4.77 1.36 -13.39
CA MET A 113 -4.70 -0.02 -12.93
C MET A 113 -6.00 -0.74 -13.23
N GLU A 114 -5.89 -1.97 -13.73
CA GLU A 114 -7.04 -2.84 -13.96
C GLU A 114 -7.22 -3.77 -12.76
N CYS A 115 -8.43 -3.79 -12.20
CA CYS A 115 -8.77 -4.67 -11.09
C CYS A 115 -10.15 -5.29 -11.27
N TRP A 116 -10.29 -6.50 -10.77
CA TRP A 116 -11.56 -7.19 -10.62
C TRP A 116 -12.15 -6.84 -9.27
N MET A 117 -13.44 -6.50 -9.28
CA MET A 117 -14.20 -6.26 -8.06
C MET A 117 -15.61 -6.84 -8.16
N PRO A 118 -16.19 -7.34 -7.05
CA PRO A 118 -17.60 -7.71 -7.05
C PRO A 118 -18.50 -6.49 -7.19
N LYS A 119 -19.61 -6.62 -7.93
CA LYS A 119 -20.59 -5.52 -8.12
C LYS A 119 -21.12 -4.96 -6.80
N SER A 120 -21.27 -5.80 -5.77
CA SER A 120 -21.74 -5.43 -4.43
C SER A 120 -20.80 -4.46 -3.70
N HIS A 121 -19.49 -4.47 -4.02
CA HIS A 121 -18.46 -3.75 -3.28
C HIS A 121 -18.11 -2.37 -3.86
N HIS A 122 -18.91 -1.84 -4.78
CA HIS A 122 -18.65 -0.52 -5.39
C HIS A 122 -18.48 0.60 -4.37
N LYS A 123 -19.37 0.67 -3.38
CA LYS A 123 -19.32 1.67 -2.30
C LYS A 123 -18.07 1.54 -1.43
N ASN A 124 -17.67 0.31 -1.12
CA ASN A 124 -16.48 0.06 -0.30
C ASN A 124 -15.20 0.54 -0.98
N VAL A 125 -15.11 0.37 -2.30
CA VAL A 125 -13.98 0.85 -3.10
C VAL A 125 -13.95 2.37 -3.15
N GLN A 126 -15.09 3.03 -3.38
CA GLN A 126 -15.19 4.50 -3.34
C GLN A 126 -14.75 5.07 -1.99
N GLU A 127 -15.30 4.55 -0.88
CA GLU A 127 -14.90 5.00 0.45
C GLU A 127 -13.43 4.75 0.77
N ALA A 128 -12.84 3.66 0.25
CA ALA A 128 -11.42 3.39 0.42
C ALA A 128 -10.55 4.42 -0.33
N LEU A 129 -10.99 4.83 -1.52
CA LEU A 129 -10.33 5.85 -2.32
C LEU A 129 -10.47 7.24 -1.71
N ASP A 130 -11.66 7.59 -1.21
CA ASP A 130 -11.88 8.87 -0.52
C ASP A 130 -10.96 9.00 0.70
N LYS A 131 -10.85 7.94 1.50
CA LYS A 131 -9.91 7.89 2.63
C LYS A 131 -8.45 8.03 2.17
N ALA A 132 -8.08 7.42 1.06
CA ALA A 132 -6.73 7.53 0.52
C ALA A 132 -6.39 8.95 0.06
N VAL A 133 -7.31 9.63 -0.63
CA VAL A 133 -7.14 11.01 -1.08
C VAL A 133 -7.01 11.97 0.10
N VAL A 134 -7.84 11.80 1.14
CA VAL A 134 -7.75 12.60 2.37
C VAL A 134 -6.41 12.40 3.07
N CYS A 135 -5.92 11.15 3.18
CA CYS A 135 -4.61 10.88 3.76
C CYS A 135 -3.49 11.61 2.99
N VAL A 136 -3.53 11.61 1.66
CA VAL A 136 -2.53 12.30 0.83
C VAL A 136 -2.59 13.82 1.02
N ALA A 137 -3.78 14.40 1.09
CA ALA A 137 -3.94 15.83 1.35
C ALA A 137 -3.36 16.26 2.71
N LEU A 138 -3.51 15.42 3.74
CA LEU A 138 -2.89 15.64 5.05
C LEU A 138 -1.35 15.54 4.98
N PHE A 139 -0.82 14.53 4.29
CA PHE A 139 0.64 14.38 4.11
C PHE A 139 1.27 15.52 3.30
N VAL A 140 0.58 16.06 2.29
CA VAL A 140 1.06 17.24 1.53
C VAL A 140 1.08 18.48 2.42
N LYS A 141 0.05 18.68 3.26
CA LYS A 141 0.01 19.78 4.24
C LYS A 141 1.13 19.67 5.27
N GLU A 142 1.40 18.48 5.80
CA GLU A 142 2.51 18.25 6.73
C GLU A 142 3.89 18.48 6.08
N ARG A 143 4.07 18.09 4.82
CA ARG A 143 5.30 18.37 4.07
C ARG A 143 5.49 19.86 3.77
N ALA A 144 4.41 20.59 3.50
CA ALA A 144 4.45 22.04 3.35
C ALA A 144 4.83 22.72 4.68
N ALA A 145 4.25 22.26 5.80
CA ALA A 145 4.55 22.78 7.13
C ALA A 145 6.00 22.49 7.58
N LYS A 146 6.57 21.34 7.21
CA LYS A 146 7.98 20.99 7.51
C LYS A 146 8.99 21.71 6.62
N LYS A 147 8.58 22.36 5.53
CA LYS A 147 9.47 23.18 4.67
C LYS A 147 9.50 24.65 5.07
N SER A 148 8.57 25.10 5.93
CA SER A 148 8.48 26.48 6.41
C SER A 148 9.04 26.70 7.82
N SER A 149 9.72 25.69 8.38
CA SER A 149 10.39 25.72 9.68
C SER A 149 11.83 25.26 9.52
#